data_AF-A0A078HHN8-F1
#
_entry.id   AF-A0A078HHN8-F1
#
_cell.length_a   1.000
_cell.length_b   1.000
_cell.length_c   1.000
_cell.angle_alpha   90.00
_cell.angle_beta   90.00
_cell.angle_gamma   90.00
#
_symmetry.space_group_name_H-M   'P 1'
#
loop_
_entity.id
_entity.type
_entity.pdbx_description
1 polymer ?
#
loop_
_entity_poly.entity_id
_entity_poly.type
_entity_poly.pdbx_seq_one_letter_code
_entity_poly.pdbx_strand_id
1 'polypeptide(L)'
;MLDSSPKLQILKLIPVSHFIRQLICFHNGKWIQPKCVPECLVLHLETFVWKRYKWRQEDEKELATYILQNSRCLKKAIFSTNNPEKLEKLGKRREMLNELTCVVRASSNPSDHHLSFYYAVLAIANLSF
;
A
#
# COMPACT_ATOMS: atom_id res chain seq x y z
N MET A 1 -12.14 -11.40 -8.23
CA MET A 1 -10.68 -11.49 -8.51
C MET A 1 -9.85 -11.73 -7.25
N LEU A 2 -10.15 -11.07 -6.11
CA LEU A 2 -9.60 -11.44 -4.80
C LEU A 2 -10.39 -12.58 -4.14
N ASP A 3 -11.72 -12.59 -4.30
CA ASP A 3 -12.61 -13.64 -3.75
C ASP A 3 -12.34 -15.03 -4.34
N SER A 4 -11.66 -15.10 -5.48
CA SER A 4 -11.25 -16.34 -6.14
C SER A 4 -9.91 -16.88 -5.63
N SER A 5 -9.23 -16.13 -4.74
CA SER A 5 -7.88 -16.43 -4.25
C SER A 5 -7.82 -16.38 -2.71
N PRO A 6 -8.53 -17.27 -1.99
CA PRO A 6 -8.67 -17.21 -0.53
C PRO A 6 -7.32 -17.28 0.22
N LYS A 7 -6.29 -17.91 -0.36
CA LYS A 7 -4.96 -18.08 0.24
C LYS A 7 -3.92 -17.07 -0.24
N LEU A 8 -4.35 -15.92 -0.78
CA LEU A 8 -3.42 -14.93 -1.34
C LEU A 8 -2.54 -14.31 -0.25
N GLN A 9 -1.25 -14.65 -0.25
CA GLN A 9 -0.27 -14.09 0.68
C GLN A 9 0.48 -12.88 0.14
N ILE A 10 0.54 -12.72 -1.18
CA ILE A 10 1.30 -11.64 -1.83
C ILE A 10 0.41 -10.92 -2.84
N LEU A 11 0.16 -9.63 -2.58
CA LEU A 11 -0.57 -8.76 -3.49
C LEU A 11 0.40 -7.79 -4.17
N LYS A 12 0.46 -7.86 -5.51
CA LYS A 12 1.31 -6.98 -6.33
C LYS A 12 0.44 -6.09 -7.22
N LEU A 13 0.43 -4.79 -6.93
CA LEU A 13 -0.13 -3.77 -7.81
C LEU A 13 0.97 -3.30 -8.76
N ILE A 14 0.90 -3.82 -9.98
CA ILE A 14 1.76 -3.42 -11.08
C ILE A 14 0.97 -2.46 -11.97
N PRO A 15 1.59 -1.38 -12.46
CA PRO A 15 0.95 -0.47 -13.41
C PRO A 15 0.63 -1.24 -14.70
N VAL A 16 -0.65 -1.58 -14.86
CA VAL A 16 -1.25 -1.73 -16.18
C VAL A 16 -1.38 -0.33 -16.78
N SER A 17 -1.60 -0.21 -18.10
CA SER A 17 -1.77 1.09 -18.77
C SER A 17 -2.73 2.01 -17.97
N HIS A 18 -2.49 3.33 -18.00
CA HIS A 18 -3.26 4.29 -17.21
C HIS A 18 -4.79 4.12 -17.41
N PHE A 19 -5.18 3.73 -18.63
CA PHE A 19 -6.54 3.37 -18.99
C PHE A 19 -7.09 2.17 -18.22
N ILE A 20 -6.36 1.05 -18.17
CA ILE A 20 -6.83 -0.17 -17.50
C ILE A 20 -6.95 0.05 -15.99
N ARG A 21 -6.05 0.84 -15.39
CA ARG A 21 -6.13 1.21 -13.98
C ARG A 21 -7.39 2.05 -13.67
N GLN A 22 -7.75 2.98 -14.56
CA GLN A 22 -9.00 3.77 -14.51
C GLN A 22 -10.26 2.99 -14.88
N LEU A 23 -10.16 1.71 -15.24
CA LEU A 23 -11.32 0.87 -15.52
C LEU A 23 -11.55 -0.16 -14.41
N ILE A 24 -10.49 -0.58 -13.71
CA ILE A 24 -10.57 -1.70 -12.75
C ILE A 24 -10.61 -1.22 -11.30
N CYS A 25 -9.86 -0.17 -10.94
CA CYS A 25 -9.73 0.28 -9.54
C CYS A 25 -10.24 1.70 -9.30
N PHE A 26 -10.31 2.52 -10.34
CA PHE A 26 -10.77 3.90 -10.26
C PHE A 26 -11.92 4.07 -11.23
N HIS A 27 -12.92 4.88 -10.91
CA HIS A 27 -14.01 5.28 -11.82
C HIS A 27 -13.98 6.80 -11.92
N ASN A 28 -13.88 7.35 -13.13
CA ASN A 28 -13.66 8.78 -13.37
C ASN A 28 -12.46 9.35 -12.57
N GLY A 29 -11.40 8.55 -12.42
CA GLY A 29 -10.21 8.92 -11.67
C GLY A 29 -10.31 8.75 -10.16
N LYS A 30 -11.48 8.42 -9.60
CA LYS A 30 -11.68 8.24 -8.16
C LYS A 30 -11.65 6.79 -7.74
N TRP A 31 -11.01 6.46 -6.62
CA TRP A 31 -11.04 5.10 -6.09
C TRP A 31 -12.44 4.79 -5.55
N ILE A 32 -12.99 3.62 -5.90
CA ILE A 32 -14.26 3.16 -5.32
C ILE A 32 -13.93 2.09 -4.30
N GLN A 33 -14.19 2.40 -3.03
CA GLN A 33 -14.03 1.44 -1.96
C GLN A 33 -14.97 0.23 -2.14
N PRO A 34 -14.45 -1.01 -2.04
CA PRO A 34 -15.28 -2.21 -2.04
C PRO A 34 -16.27 -2.21 -0.86
N LYS A 35 -17.49 -2.70 -1.08
CA LYS A 35 -18.51 -2.84 -0.01
C LYS A 35 -18.14 -3.88 1.04
N CYS A 36 -17.41 -4.92 0.63
CA CYS A 36 -16.97 -6.00 1.49
C CYS A 36 -15.45 -6.14 1.39
N VAL A 37 -14.83 -6.42 2.53
CA VAL A 37 -13.40 -6.67 2.60
C VAL A 37 -13.15 -8.14 2.24
N PRO A 38 -12.32 -8.44 1.23
CA PRO A 38 -12.02 -9.82 0.86
C PRO A 38 -11.34 -10.56 2.02
N GLU A 39 -11.77 -11.78 2.31
CA GLU A 39 -11.23 -12.58 3.43
C GLU A 39 -9.71 -12.82 3.30
N CYS A 40 -9.23 -13.04 2.07
CA CYS A 40 -7.81 -13.20 1.79
C CYS A 40 -6.99 -11.97 2.19
N LEU A 41 -7.57 -10.77 2.05
CA LEU A 41 -6.91 -9.52 2.43
C LEU A 41 -6.72 -9.48 3.95
N VAL A 42 -7.76 -9.85 4.69
CA VAL A 42 -7.78 -9.80 6.16
C VAL A 42 -6.89 -10.85 6.78
N LEU A 43 -7.05 -12.10 6.35
CA LEU A 43 -6.53 -13.26 7.07
C LEU A 43 -5.23 -13.83 6.50
N HIS A 44 -4.88 -13.51 5.24
CA HIS A 44 -3.82 -14.21 4.52
C HIS A 44 -2.76 -13.29 3.94
N LEU A 45 -3.07 -12.01 3.70
CA LEU A 45 -2.12 -11.12 3.04
C LEU A 45 -0.93 -10.81 3.96
N GLU A 46 0.26 -11.25 3.55
CA GLU A 46 1.51 -11.01 4.29
C GLU A 46 2.39 -9.94 3.64
N THR A 47 2.36 -9.85 2.30
CA THR A 47 3.21 -8.92 1.55
C THR A 47 2.40 -8.12 0.54
N PHE A 48 2.53 -6.80 0.64
CA PHE A 48 1.96 -5.86 -0.32
C PHE A 48 3.07 -5.16 -1.11
N VAL A 49 2.95 -5.15 -2.44
CA VAL A 49 3.89 -4.46 -3.33
C VAL A 49 3.12 -3.56 -4.27
N TRP A 50 3.41 -2.26 -4.24
CA TRP A 50 2.84 -1.28 -5.16
C TRP A 50 3.94 -0.62 -5.98
N LYS A 51 3.95 -0.90 -7.29
CA LYS A 51 4.88 -0.28 -8.24
C LYS A 51 4.28 0.99 -8.87
N ARG A 52 5.14 1.98 -9.15
CA ARG A 52 4.78 3.28 -9.74
C ARG A 52 3.74 4.08 -8.93
N TYR A 53 3.77 3.96 -7.61
CA TYR A 53 2.98 4.80 -6.73
C TYR A 53 3.40 6.28 -6.91
N LYS A 54 2.43 7.18 -7.17
CA LYS A 54 2.74 8.56 -7.56
C LYS A 54 2.91 9.50 -6.37
N TRP A 55 2.58 9.08 -5.15
CA TRP A 55 2.75 9.86 -3.91
C TRP A 55 2.01 11.21 -3.90
N ARG A 56 0.99 11.37 -4.76
CA ARG A 56 0.33 12.68 -5.00
C ARG A 56 -1.18 12.58 -5.22
N GLN A 57 -1.69 11.39 -5.53
CA GLN A 57 -3.11 11.20 -5.82
C GLN A 57 -3.80 10.72 -4.53
N GLU A 58 -4.80 11.47 -4.06
CA GLU A 58 -5.58 11.11 -2.87
C GLU A 58 -6.18 9.71 -3.02
N ASP A 59 -6.68 9.39 -4.21
CA ASP A 59 -7.26 8.07 -4.48
C ASP A 59 -6.24 6.92 -4.35
N GLU A 60 -4.95 7.18 -4.60
CA GLU A 60 -3.89 6.19 -4.35
C GLU A 60 -3.67 5.98 -2.85
N LYS A 61 -3.73 7.07 -2.09
CA LYS A 61 -3.62 7.06 -0.63
C LYS A 61 -4.80 6.37 0.02
N GLU A 62 -6.02 6.58 -0.48
CA GLU A 62 -7.22 5.89 0.01
C GLU A 62 -7.13 4.38 -0.19
N LEU A 63 -6.77 3.92 -1.41
CA LEU A 63 -6.58 2.50 -1.67
C LEU A 63 -5.41 1.91 -0.84
N ALA A 64 -4.31 2.64 -0.67
CA ALA A 64 -3.19 2.20 0.17
C ALA A 64 -3.63 2.04 1.62
N THR A 65 -4.30 3.06 2.16
CA THR A 65 -4.86 3.07 3.51
C THR A 65 -5.82 1.90 3.70
N TYR A 66 -6.74 1.68 2.77
CA TYR A 66 -7.69 0.57 2.82
C TYR A 66 -6.98 -0.78 2.91
N ILE A 67 -5.99 -1.04 2.05
CA ILE A 67 -5.25 -2.30 2.09
C ILE A 67 -4.53 -2.45 3.44
N LEU A 68 -3.81 -1.42 3.88
CA LEU A 68 -3.04 -1.47 5.13
C LEU A 68 -3.94 -1.68 6.36
N GLN A 69 -5.08 -1.01 6.45
CA GLN A 69 -6.02 -1.13 7.57
C GLN A 69 -6.72 -2.48 7.62
N ASN A 70 -7.00 -3.05 6.46
CA ASN A 70 -7.78 -4.28 6.39
C ASN A 70 -6.91 -5.53 6.41
N SER A 71 -5.58 -5.42 6.33
CA SER A 71 -4.68 -6.57 6.27
C SER A 71 -4.04 -6.87 7.61
N ARG A 72 -4.66 -7.75 8.41
CA ARG A 72 -4.21 -8.06 9.78
C ARG A 72 -2.90 -8.84 9.83
N CYS A 73 -2.64 -9.66 8.81
CA CYS A 73 -1.44 -10.50 8.73
C CYS A 73 -0.28 -9.84 7.95
N LEU A 74 -0.42 -8.55 7.61
CA LEU A 74 0.55 -7.88 6.75
C LEU A 74 1.87 -7.66 7.48
N LYS A 75 2.92 -8.32 6.99
CA LYS A 75 4.28 -8.23 7.53
C LYS A 75 5.11 -7.17 6.80
N LYS A 76 4.83 -6.95 5.51
CA LYS A 76 5.64 -6.09 4.65
C LYS A 76 4.82 -5.33 3.63
N ALA A 77 5.04 -4.02 3.54
CA ALA A 77 4.52 -3.15 2.49
C ALA A 77 5.67 -2.48 1.72
N ILE A 78 5.65 -2.55 0.39
CA ILE A 78 6.71 -2.02 -0.47
C ILE A 78 6.07 -1.09 -1.49
N PHE A 79 6.44 0.19 -1.46
CA PHE A 79 6.01 1.20 -2.42
C PHE A 79 7.20 1.65 -3.26
N SER A 80 7.12 1.51 -4.58
CA SER A 80 8.14 2.01 -5.50
C SER A 80 7.59 3.07 -6.44
N THR A 81 8.45 4.00 -6.85
CA THR A 81 8.12 5.07 -7.80
C THR A 81 9.21 5.18 -8.84
N ASN A 82 8.83 5.56 -10.07
CA ASN A 82 9.76 5.61 -11.20
C ASN A 82 10.46 6.96 -11.36
N ASN A 83 10.11 7.98 -10.57
CA ASN A 83 10.61 9.34 -10.80
C ASN A 83 11.00 10.08 -9.50
N PRO A 84 12.21 9.86 -8.99
CA PRO A 84 12.70 10.51 -7.76
C PRO A 84 13.05 12.00 -7.90
N GLU A 85 13.02 12.57 -9.10
CA GLU A 85 13.83 13.75 -9.45
C GLU A 85 13.36 15.14 -8.97
N LYS A 86 12.25 15.30 -8.24
CA LYS A 86 11.86 16.64 -7.73
C LYS A 86 11.84 16.66 -6.21
N LEU A 87 12.54 17.62 -5.60
CA LEU A 87 12.58 17.83 -4.14
C LEU A 87 11.17 17.93 -3.52
N GLU A 88 10.25 18.59 -4.22
CA GLU A 88 8.83 18.68 -3.86
C GLU A 88 8.12 17.30 -3.85
N LYS A 89 8.52 16.37 -4.73
CA LYS A 89 8.04 14.96 -4.68
C LYS A 89 8.57 14.22 -3.46
N LEU A 90 9.80 14.51 -3.03
CA LEU A 90 10.40 13.90 -1.84
C LEU A 90 9.70 14.35 -0.56
N GLY A 91 9.34 15.64 -0.45
CA GLY A 91 8.56 16.17 0.66
C GLY A 91 7.20 15.48 0.79
N LYS A 92 6.42 15.45 -0.30
CA LYS A 92 5.11 14.79 -0.35
C LYS A 92 5.19 13.28 -0.08
N ARG A 93 6.23 12.61 -0.59
CA ARG A 93 6.51 11.20 -0.28
C ARG A 93 6.70 11.00 1.22
N ARG A 94 7.51 11.84 1.88
CA ARG A 94 7.80 11.72 3.32
C ARG A 94 6.54 11.92 4.15
N GLU A 95 5.75 12.94 3.83
CA GLU A 95 4.48 13.22 4.50
C GLU A 95 3.53 12.02 4.41
N MET A 96 3.29 11.52 3.19
CA MET A 96 2.41 10.38 2.97
C MET A 96 2.93 9.09 3.62
N LEU A 97 4.25 8.89 3.66
CA LEU A 97 4.85 7.77 4.40
C LEU A 97 4.56 7.87 5.91
N ASN A 98 4.64 9.07 6.49
CA ASN A 98 4.30 9.27 7.90
C ASN A 98 2.83 8.94 8.16
N GLU A 99 1.93 9.40 7.30
CA GLU A 99 0.49 9.08 7.40
C GLU A 99 0.21 7.58 7.31
N LEU A 100 0.76 6.89 6.30
CA LEU A 100 0.58 5.45 6.13
C LEU A 100 1.20 4.67 7.30
N THR A 101 2.29 5.17 7.88
CA THR A 101 2.89 4.57 9.09
C THR A 101 1.95 4.69 10.29
N CYS A 102 1.27 5.83 10.47
CA CYS A 102 0.27 6.00 11.52
C CYS A 102 -0.92 5.05 11.34
N VAL A 103 -1.37 4.86 10.10
CA VAL A 103 -2.43 3.91 9.75
C VAL A 103 -2.05 2.49 10.16
N VAL A 104 -0.83 2.06 9.85
CA VAL A 104 -0.34 0.72 10.24
C VAL A 104 -0.29 0.58 11.76
N ARG A 105 0.20 1.59 12.49
CA ARG A 105 0.22 1.56 13.97
C ARG A 105 -1.17 1.43 14.57
N ALA A 106 -2.17 2.12 14.02
CA ALA A 106 -3.54 2.03 14.48
C ALA A 106 -4.19 0.66 14.18
N SER A 107 -3.65 -0.08 13.21
CA SER A 107 -4.13 -1.39 12.80
C SER A 107 -3.50 -2.55 13.59
N SER A 108 -2.36 -2.34 14.25
CA SER A 108 -1.64 -3.38 14.99
C SER A 108 -2.08 -3.48 16.45
N ASN A 109 -2.33 -4.69 16.96
CA ASN A 109 -2.54 -4.89 18.41
C ASN A 109 -1.23 -4.66 19.19
N PRO A 110 -1.27 -4.09 20.43
CA PRO A 110 -0.10 -3.63 21.17
C PRO A 110 0.92 -4.70 21.60
N SER A 111 0.67 -5.98 21.35
CA SER A 111 1.44 -7.09 21.91
C SER A 111 2.64 -7.56 21.07
N ASP A 112 2.86 -7.04 19.86
CA ASP A 112 4.00 -7.40 19.01
C ASP A 112 4.90 -6.19 18.68
N HIS A 113 5.70 -5.80 19.66
CA HIS A 113 6.89 -4.98 19.45
C HIS A 113 8.10 -5.95 19.33
N HIS A 114 9.08 -5.82 18.43
CA HIS A 114 9.97 -4.65 18.43
C HIS A 114 11.00 -4.60 17.26
N LEU A 115 11.05 -5.52 16.29
CA LEU A 115 12.19 -5.58 15.32
C LEU A 115 11.84 -5.71 13.82
N SER A 116 10.67 -6.20 13.43
CA SER A 116 10.32 -6.35 11.99
C SER A 116 9.97 -5.02 11.31
N PHE A 117 9.35 -4.08 12.04
CA PHE A 117 8.89 -2.81 11.49
C PHE A 117 10.02 -1.79 11.25
N TYR A 118 11.10 -1.82 12.04
CA TYR A 118 12.28 -0.98 11.81
C TYR A 118 12.95 -1.32 10.45
N TYR A 119 12.95 -2.60 10.05
CA TYR A 119 13.40 -3.02 8.72
C TYR A 119 12.41 -2.68 7.60
N ALA A 120 11.10 -2.63 7.85
CA ALA A 120 10.13 -2.17 6.86
C ALA A 120 10.34 -0.69 6.51
N VAL A 121 10.62 0.16 7.51
CA VAL A 121 10.94 1.59 7.29
C VAL A 121 12.36 1.77 6.72
N LEU A 122 13.37 1.02 7.18
CA LEU A 122 14.74 1.08 6.63
C LEU A 122 14.83 0.57 5.19
N ALA A 123 14.06 -0.44 4.78
CA ALA A 123 14.00 -0.88 3.38
C ALA A 123 13.31 0.16 2.47
N ILE A 124 12.45 1.02 3.02
CA ILE A 124 11.82 2.14 2.31
C ILE A 124 12.78 3.34 2.15
N ALA A 125 13.80 3.46 3.03
CA ALA A 125 14.83 4.49 2.98
C ALA A 125 16.08 4.08 2.16
N ASN A 126 16.47 2.80 2.17
CA ASN A 126 17.77 2.33 1.63
C ASN A 126 17.76 1.74 0.21
N LEU A 127 16.66 1.83 -0.55
CA LEU A 127 16.66 1.49 -1.98
C LEU A 127 16.68 2.75 -2.85
N SER A 128 17.76 3.54 -2.76
CA SER A 128 18.19 4.54 -3.75
C SER A 128 19.62 5.04 -3.45
N PHE A 129 20.62 4.18 -3.60
CA PHE A 129 21.92 4.51 -4.20
C PHE A 129 22.37 3.29 -5.01
#